data_AF-A0A7Y5HCX3-F1
#
_entry.id   AF-A0A7Y5HCX3-F1
#
_cell.length_a   1.000
_cell.length_b   1.000
_cell.length_c   1.000
_cell.angle_alpha   90.00
_cell.angle_beta   90.00
_cell.angle_gamma   90.00
#
_symmetry.space_group_name_H-M   'P 1'
#
loop_
_entity.id
_entity.type
_entity.pdbx_description
1 polymer ?
#
loop_
_entity_poly.entity_id
_entity_poly.type
_entity_poly.pdbx_seq_one_letter_code
_entity_poly.pdbx_strand_id
1 'polypeptide(L)'
;RSRPVGFYSTAPDLEAIFRQDRMLQEVLTLEEAGPAARTIAADPALASAYGAWMALVEKVTNPFVRADLRAPAGDRVSILPPSESPEGALVKRLFADRPIPEGFQLDRTLADAIRSGSVDLTPVAGSGWYDHVVWSLETLAAPDRAREASRLDLAPRYREHLFDLFKAFLALARETHVKQLECPRAGCGPPSFQIRPRLPVEPLATHYLRRALGYRFVRGVLSAAFGPDTVGVLPLPGPGTVASALVDAETLYLGAHASASAALGLPPDPAAGDTAAALQRFERFAGDRSSDPSLAQDTRMMVPVFFDLKRRLFRVWAMIGWTTRAVEVTFRTPPVASITGGPAGGWFRSRPEAPRVEWGGASYAAALPVTVELWAKEPLTREEVRRRCDEGGDIPAICARLGT
;
A
#
# COMPACT_ATOMS: atom_id res chain seq x y z
N ARG A 1 13.37 10.08 25.07
CA ARG A 1 12.97 8.65 25.09
C ARG A 1 12.03 8.41 23.93
N SER A 2 12.38 7.50 23.01
CA SER A 2 11.54 7.18 21.85
C SER A 2 10.34 6.34 22.26
N ARG A 3 9.13 6.78 21.90
CA ARG A 3 7.87 6.09 22.19
C ARG A 3 7.56 5.07 21.09
N PRO A 4 7.32 3.78 21.40
CA PRO A 4 6.91 2.78 20.40
C PRO A 4 5.60 3.17 19.72
N VAL A 5 5.54 2.98 18.40
CA VAL A 5 4.39 3.34 17.56
C VAL A 5 4.08 2.23 16.56
N GLY A 6 2.85 2.25 16.02
CA GLY A 6 2.44 1.30 14.99
C GLY A 6 2.44 -0.15 15.49
N PHE A 7 3.07 -1.06 14.74
CA PHE A 7 3.16 -2.47 15.14
C PHE A 7 4.13 -2.68 16.32
N TYR A 8 5.08 -1.78 16.54
CA TYR A 8 6.05 -1.93 17.64
C TYR A 8 5.42 -1.75 19.03
N SER A 9 4.20 -1.20 19.11
CA SER A 9 3.49 -1.06 20.38
C SER A 9 2.55 -2.24 20.69
N THR A 10 2.65 -3.36 19.97
CA THR A 10 1.69 -4.48 20.14
C THR A 10 2.21 -5.62 21.02
N ALA A 11 3.50 -5.63 21.37
CA ALA A 11 4.09 -6.62 22.26
C ALA A 11 5.34 -6.05 22.97
N PRO A 12 5.63 -6.46 24.22
CA PRO A 12 6.79 -5.98 24.97
C PRO A 12 8.12 -6.17 24.24
N ASP A 13 8.31 -7.30 23.56
CA ASP A 13 9.55 -7.59 22.82
C ASP A 13 9.72 -6.63 21.63
N LEU A 14 8.63 -6.31 20.93
CA LEU A 14 8.65 -5.33 19.84
C LEU A 14 8.89 -3.92 20.35
N GLU A 15 8.35 -3.57 21.52
CA GLU A 15 8.65 -2.29 22.16
C GLU A 15 10.13 -2.19 22.55
N ALA A 16 10.71 -3.29 23.05
CA ALA A 16 12.13 -3.36 23.40
C ALA A 16 13.01 -3.20 22.17
N ILE A 17 12.71 -3.93 21.07
CA ILE A 17 13.40 -3.79 19.78
C ILE A 17 13.32 -2.35 19.28
N PHE A 18 12.13 -1.74 19.29
CA PHE A 18 11.97 -0.35 18.85
C PHE A 18 12.83 0.62 19.67
N ARG A 19 12.84 0.49 21.00
CA ARG A 19 13.64 1.37 21.86
C ARG A 19 15.13 1.16 21.65
N GLN A 20 15.56 -0.10 21.51
CA GLN A 20 16.94 -0.46 21.20
C GLN A 20 17.36 0.14 19.86
N ASP A 21 16.61 -0.11 18.78
CA ASP A 21 16.93 0.39 17.44
C ASP A 21 16.98 1.91 17.41
N ARG A 22 16.03 2.59 18.08
CA ARG A 22 16.03 4.05 18.19
C ARG A 22 17.22 4.60 18.96
N MET A 23 17.72 3.89 19.98
CA MET A 23 18.95 4.25 20.68
C MET A 23 20.17 4.03 19.77
N LEU A 24 20.23 2.91 19.04
CA LEU A 24 21.33 2.59 18.13
C LEU A 24 21.36 3.48 16.87
N GLN A 25 20.24 4.14 16.56
CA GLN A 25 20.09 5.18 15.53
C GLN A 25 20.56 6.57 15.96
N GLU A 26 20.94 6.76 17.22
CA GLU A 26 21.53 8.02 17.67
C GLU A 26 22.80 8.33 16.88
N VAL A 27 23.05 9.62 16.68
CA VAL A 27 24.21 10.06 15.92
C VAL A 27 25.37 10.22 16.88
N LEU A 28 26.40 9.40 16.67
CA LEU A 28 27.64 9.38 17.43
C LEU A 28 28.75 10.02 16.62
N THR A 29 29.68 10.65 17.30
CA THR A 29 30.99 10.97 16.73
C THR A 29 31.80 9.68 16.51
N LEU A 30 32.80 9.73 15.64
CA LEU A 30 33.72 8.59 15.47
C LEU A 30 34.45 8.21 16.77
N GLU A 31 34.73 9.17 17.63
CA GLU A 31 35.35 8.93 18.94
C GLU A 31 34.41 8.11 19.83
N GLU A 32 33.15 8.53 19.95
CA GLU A 32 32.11 7.85 20.74
C GLU A 32 31.81 6.45 20.20
N ALA A 33 31.78 6.27 18.87
CA ALA A 33 31.54 4.98 18.23
C ALA A 33 32.79 4.08 18.20
N GLY A 34 33.98 4.64 18.42
CA GLY A 34 35.27 3.97 18.26
C GLY A 34 35.42 2.65 19.04
N PRO A 35 35.01 2.57 20.32
CA PRO A 35 35.03 1.30 21.06
C PRO A 35 34.19 0.21 20.39
N ALA A 36 32.95 0.52 20.00
CA ALA A 36 32.06 -0.44 19.34
C ALA A 36 32.61 -0.88 17.98
N ALA A 37 33.10 0.05 17.16
CA ALA A 37 33.71 -0.25 15.87
C ALA A 37 34.92 -1.18 16.02
N ARG A 38 35.80 -0.93 17.00
CA ARG A 38 36.95 -1.81 17.29
C ARG A 38 36.52 -3.18 17.78
N THR A 39 35.53 -3.27 18.65
CA THR A 39 35.01 -4.56 19.15
C THR A 39 34.44 -5.39 18.01
N ILE A 40 33.65 -4.79 17.12
CA ILE A 40 33.11 -5.47 15.93
C ILE A 40 34.25 -5.92 15.02
N ALA A 41 35.22 -5.05 14.72
CA ALA A 41 36.34 -5.38 13.83
C ALA A 41 37.29 -6.45 14.39
N ALA A 42 37.42 -6.55 15.72
CA ALA A 42 38.30 -7.51 16.38
C ALA A 42 37.75 -8.95 16.39
N ASP A 43 36.45 -9.12 16.22
CA ASP A 43 35.78 -10.43 16.18
C ASP A 43 35.20 -10.68 14.77
N PRO A 44 35.83 -11.56 13.95
CA PRO A 44 35.35 -11.84 12.60
C PRO A 44 33.92 -12.37 12.53
N ALA A 45 33.47 -13.13 13.54
CA ALA A 45 32.10 -13.64 13.58
C ALA A 45 31.12 -12.51 13.86
N LEU A 46 31.44 -11.60 14.78
CA LEU A 46 30.65 -10.41 15.07
C LEU A 46 30.63 -9.43 13.89
N ALA A 47 31.78 -9.20 13.23
CA ALA A 47 31.87 -8.37 12.02
C ALA A 47 30.98 -8.93 10.90
N SER A 48 31.03 -10.25 10.67
CA SER A 48 30.20 -10.93 9.68
C SER A 48 28.71 -10.81 10.02
N ALA A 49 28.33 -11.07 11.27
CA ALA A 49 26.95 -10.97 11.73
C ALA A 49 26.39 -9.54 11.62
N TYR A 50 27.17 -8.54 12.03
CA TYR A 50 26.81 -7.14 11.87
C TYR A 50 26.70 -6.74 10.38
N GLY A 51 27.65 -7.20 9.57
CA GLY A 51 27.65 -7.05 8.11
C GLY A 51 26.36 -7.57 7.46
N ALA A 52 26.00 -8.81 7.77
CA ALA A 52 24.80 -9.47 7.29
C ALA A 52 23.53 -8.78 7.77
N TRP A 53 23.48 -8.35 9.03
CA TRP A 53 22.35 -7.61 9.59
C TRP A 53 22.12 -6.28 8.89
N MET A 54 23.18 -5.47 8.70
CA MET A 54 23.07 -4.20 7.98
C MET A 54 22.61 -4.40 6.53
N ALA A 55 23.18 -5.40 5.82
CA ALA A 55 22.78 -5.71 4.46
C ALA A 55 21.30 -6.14 4.36
N LEU A 56 20.81 -6.91 5.33
CA LEU A 56 19.39 -7.27 5.43
C LEU A 56 18.51 -6.03 5.64
N VAL A 57 18.89 -5.15 6.58
CA VAL A 57 18.12 -3.92 6.86
C VAL A 57 18.05 -3.04 5.62
N GLU A 58 19.15 -2.84 4.90
CA GLU A 58 19.18 -2.05 3.65
C GLU A 58 18.23 -2.63 2.58
N LYS A 59 18.17 -3.96 2.47
CA LYS A 59 17.28 -4.64 1.51
C LYS A 59 15.81 -4.64 1.94
N VAL A 60 15.51 -4.61 3.23
CA VAL A 60 14.13 -4.56 3.73
C VAL A 60 13.58 -3.13 3.77
N THR A 61 14.41 -2.15 4.09
CA THR A 61 13.92 -0.80 4.41
C THR A 61 14.38 0.29 3.45
N ASN A 62 15.52 0.11 2.76
CA ASN A 62 16.25 1.02 1.86
C ASN A 62 17.67 1.33 2.37
N PRO A 63 18.57 1.86 1.50
CA PRO A 63 19.89 2.33 1.91
C PRO A 63 19.87 3.32 3.06
N PHE A 64 20.95 3.37 3.84
CA PHE A 64 21.06 4.25 4.99
C PHE A 64 21.34 5.71 4.63
N VAL A 65 20.76 6.64 5.39
CA VAL A 65 21.00 8.09 5.20
C VAL A 65 22.36 8.58 5.72
N ARG A 66 23.14 7.70 6.36
CA ARG A 66 24.46 8.00 6.95
C ARG A 66 25.27 6.71 7.11
N ALA A 67 26.57 6.87 7.34
CA ALA A 67 27.49 5.76 7.54
C ALA A 67 27.19 4.94 8.82
N ASP A 68 27.38 3.62 8.70
CA ASP A 68 27.41 2.66 9.80
C ASP A 68 28.86 2.32 10.21
N LEU A 69 29.03 1.31 11.08
CA LEU A 69 30.35 0.91 11.57
C LEU A 69 31.15 0.01 10.61
N ARG A 70 30.56 -0.45 9.49
CA ARG A 70 31.27 -1.25 8.45
C ARG A 70 32.18 -0.34 7.62
N ALA A 71 31.71 0.88 7.35
CA ALA A 71 32.41 1.88 6.55
C ALA A 71 32.21 3.28 7.16
N PRO A 72 32.79 3.55 8.34
CA PRO A 72 32.68 4.86 8.97
C PRO A 72 33.23 5.95 8.04
N ALA A 73 32.40 6.95 7.74
CA ALA A 73 32.76 8.06 6.86
C ALA A 73 32.25 9.38 7.46
N GLY A 74 33.05 10.44 7.35
CA GLY A 74 32.78 11.73 8.00
C GLY A 74 33.04 11.71 9.51
N ASP A 75 32.51 12.69 10.23
CA ASP A 75 32.65 12.82 11.69
C ASP A 75 31.49 12.18 12.47
N ARG A 76 30.41 11.77 11.78
CA ARG A 76 29.16 11.31 12.39
C ARG A 76 28.70 9.97 11.83
N VAL A 77 28.47 9.01 12.71
CA VAL A 77 28.03 7.63 12.40
C VAL A 77 26.87 7.20 13.30
N SER A 78 26.21 6.11 12.95
CA SER A 78 25.26 5.42 13.84
C SER A 78 25.55 3.92 13.85
N ILE A 79 25.26 3.25 14.97
CA ILE A 79 25.44 1.79 15.06
C ILE A 79 24.41 1.08 14.16
N LEU A 80 23.18 1.60 14.13
CA LEU A 80 22.12 1.17 13.23
C LEU A 80 21.57 2.43 12.55
N PRO A 81 22.09 2.88 11.40
CA PRO A 81 21.59 4.10 10.77
C PRO A 81 20.12 4.00 10.36
N PRO A 82 19.38 5.12 10.33
CA PRO A 82 18.05 5.15 9.73
C PRO A 82 18.13 5.08 8.21
N SER A 83 17.16 4.40 7.60
CA SER A 83 17.06 4.24 6.14
C SER A 83 16.48 5.47 5.47
N GLU A 84 16.82 5.65 4.19
CA GLU A 84 16.28 6.71 3.35
C GLU A 84 14.86 6.37 2.88
N SER A 85 14.03 7.40 2.73
CA SER A 85 12.71 7.30 2.12
C SER A 85 12.51 8.41 1.09
N PRO A 86 11.72 8.18 0.02
CA PRO A 86 11.40 9.23 -0.95
C PRO A 86 10.78 10.48 -0.29
N GLU A 87 9.94 10.29 0.72
CA GLU A 87 9.33 11.37 1.51
C GLU A 87 10.38 12.14 2.31
N GLY A 88 11.27 11.42 2.98
CA GLY A 88 12.36 12.00 3.77
C GLY A 88 13.33 12.78 2.89
N ALA A 89 13.69 12.24 1.73
CA ALA A 89 14.53 12.90 0.73
C ALA A 89 13.86 14.17 0.20
N LEU A 90 12.55 14.12 -0.11
CA LEU A 90 11.78 15.27 -0.56
C LEU A 90 11.74 16.37 0.50
N VAL A 91 11.44 16.04 1.76
CA VAL A 91 11.41 17.01 2.88
C VAL A 91 12.77 17.67 3.07
N LYS A 92 13.86 16.88 3.08
CA LYS A 92 15.23 17.42 3.20
C LYS A 92 15.57 18.36 2.05
N ARG A 93 15.20 18.01 0.81
CA ARG A 93 15.43 18.85 -0.38
C ARG A 93 14.62 20.15 -0.32
N LEU A 94 13.36 20.07 0.11
CA LEU A 94 12.46 21.23 0.17
C LEU A 94 12.80 22.18 1.29
N PHE A 95 13.16 21.68 2.47
CA PHE A 95 13.29 22.51 3.65
C PHE A 95 14.74 22.63 4.10
N ALA A 96 15.51 21.55 4.20
CA ALA A 96 16.82 21.57 4.86
C ALA A 96 16.75 22.36 6.18
N ASP A 97 17.39 23.53 6.25
CA ASP A 97 17.37 24.42 7.42
C ASP A 97 16.30 25.53 7.38
N ARG A 98 15.44 25.53 6.34
CA ARG A 98 14.37 26.51 6.15
C ARG A 98 13.12 26.15 6.96
N PRO A 99 12.37 27.14 7.46
CA PRO A 99 11.12 26.89 8.16
C PRO A 99 10.06 26.27 7.23
N ILE A 100 9.28 25.33 7.75
CA ILE A 100 8.17 24.70 7.04
C ILE A 100 6.98 25.68 6.98
N PRO A 101 6.46 26.02 5.79
CA PRO A 101 5.33 26.92 5.63
C PRO A 101 4.09 26.49 6.39
N GLU A 102 3.26 27.45 6.79
CA GLU A 102 1.92 27.16 7.30
C GLU A 102 1.05 26.54 6.19
N GLY A 103 0.25 25.52 6.54
CA GLY A 103 -0.58 24.80 5.58
C GLY A 103 0.15 23.79 4.69
N PHE A 104 1.45 23.54 4.88
CA PHE A 104 2.19 22.53 4.13
C PHE A 104 1.58 21.13 4.30
N GLN A 105 1.39 20.43 3.18
CA GLN A 105 0.83 19.08 3.08
C GLN A 105 1.82 18.21 2.29
N LEU A 106 2.49 17.28 2.98
CA LEU A 106 3.57 16.48 2.38
C LEU A 106 3.04 15.51 1.31
N ASP A 107 1.87 14.93 1.56
CA ASP A 107 1.16 14.04 0.64
C ASP A 107 0.89 14.68 -0.72
N ARG A 108 0.34 15.91 -0.73
CA ARG A 108 0.10 16.68 -1.96
C ARG A 108 1.41 17.02 -2.65
N THR A 109 2.38 17.51 -1.88
CA THR A 109 3.68 17.91 -2.43
C THR A 109 4.42 16.73 -3.05
N LEU A 110 4.36 15.54 -2.44
CA LEU A 110 4.94 14.32 -2.97
C LEU A 110 4.22 13.88 -4.25
N ALA A 111 2.88 13.84 -4.27
CA ALA A 111 2.16 13.45 -5.47
C ALA A 111 2.35 14.44 -6.62
N ASP A 112 2.41 15.74 -6.36
CA ASP A 112 2.72 16.73 -7.38
C ASP A 112 4.15 16.57 -7.89
N ALA A 113 5.10 16.25 -7.02
CA ALA A 113 6.47 15.94 -7.41
C ALA A 113 6.58 14.67 -8.27
N ILE A 114 5.80 13.63 -7.96
CA ILE A 114 5.70 12.39 -8.76
C ILE A 114 5.09 12.69 -10.13
N ARG A 115 3.99 13.45 -10.17
CA ARG A 115 3.30 13.83 -11.42
C ARG A 115 4.19 14.67 -12.32
N SER A 116 4.97 15.58 -11.74
CA SER A 116 5.91 16.43 -12.48
C SER A 116 7.17 15.69 -12.92
N GLY A 117 7.38 14.45 -12.46
CA GLY A 117 8.62 13.69 -12.68
C GLY A 117 9.83 14.19 -11.87
N SER A 118 9.64 15.10 -10.90
CA SER A 118 10.73 15.59 -10.03
C SER A 118 11.06 14.64 -8.87
N VAL A 119 10.22 13.62 -8.69
CA VAL A 119 10.47 12.41 -7.90
C VAL A 119 10.16 11.22 -8.81
N ASP A 120 11.17 10.39 -9.08
CA ASP A 120 11.01 9.10 -9.73
C ASP A 120 10.99 8.01 -8.65
N LEU A 121 9.94 7.21 -8.65
CA LEU A 121 9.77 6.12 -7.68
C LEU A 121 10.31 4.79 -8.21
N THR A 122 10.84 4.73 -9.44
CA THR A 122 11.34 3.49 -10.04
C THR A 122 12.48 2.91 -9.20
N PRO A 123 12.37 1.66 -8.71
CA PRO A 123 13.44 1.03 -7.93
C PRO A 123 14.73 0.89 -8.72
N VAL A 124 15.86 1.11 -8.07
CA VAL A 124 17.21 0.95 -8.63
C VAL A 124 17.91 -0.26 -8.01
N ALA A 125 19.10 -0.61 -8.49
CA ALA A 125 19.84 -1.80 -8.00
C ALA A 125 20.10 -1.79 -6.48
N GLY A 126 20.18 -0.60 -5.87
CA GLY A 126 20.36 -0.39 -4.43
C GLY A 126 19.06 -0.36 -3.60
N SER A 127 17.88 -0.30 -4.23
CA SER A 127 16.60 -0.14 -3.54
C SER A 127 16.30 -1.27 -2.57
N GLY A 128 15.66 -0.91 -1.46
CA GLY A 128 15.05 -1.84 -0.52
C GLY A 128 13.59 -2.09 -0.85
N TRP A 129 12.95 -2.99 -0.10
CA TRP A 129 11.54 -3.34 -0.30
C TRP A 129 10.61 -2.12 -0.17
N TYR A 130 10.95 -1.16 0.69
CA TYR A 130 10.16 0.06 0.85
C TYR A 130 9.99 0.84 -0.47
N ASP A 131 11.06 0.99 -1.27
CA ASP A 131 10.96 1.62 -2.60
C ASP A 131 10.01 0.87 -3.53
N HIS A 132 10.02 -0.47 -3.52
CA HIS A 132 9.08 -1.27 -4.31
C HIS A 132 7.63 -1.07 -3.85
N VAL A 133 7.41 -0.89 -2.54
CA VAL A 133 6.09 -0.56 -2.00
C VAL A 133 5.63 0.80 -2.51
N VAL A 134 6.46 1.84 -2.37
CA VAL A 134 6.12 3.20 -2.78
C VAL A 134 5.94 3.28 -4.31
N TRP A 135 6.77 2.61 -5.09
CA TRP A 135 6.63 2.51 -6.55
C TRP A 135 5.31 1.88 -7.00
N SER A 136 4.79 0.90 -6.25
CA SER A 136 3.49 0.29 -6.56
C SER A 136 2.32 1.28 -6.43
N LEU A 137 2.52 2.40 -5.73
CA LEU A 137 1.52 3.44 -5.50
C LEU A 137 1.60 4.57 -6.53
N GLU A 138 2.67 4.63 -7.33
CA GLU A 138 2.87 5.66 -8.35
C GLU A 138 1.65 5.83 -9.28
N THR A 139 1.03 4.73 -9.70
CA THR A 139 -0.13 4.75 -10.62
C THR A 139 -1.38 5.35 -9.98
N LEU A 140 -1.43 5.49 -8.66
CA LEU A 140 -2.51 6.17 -7.95
C LEU A 140 -2.28 7.69 -7.94
N ALA A 141 -1.02 8.13 -7.80
CA ALA A 141 -0.66 9.55 -7.87
C ALA A 141 -0.62 10.08 -9.31
N ALA A 142 -0.11 9.28 -10.24
CA ALA A 142 0.10 9.60 -11.65
C ALA A 142 -0.45 8.48 -12.56
N PRO A 143 -1.78 8.31 -12.64
CA PRO A 143 -2.39 7.22 -13.40
C PRO A 143 -2.09 7.23 -14.89
N ASP A 144 -1.73 8.38 -15.46
CA ASP A 144 -1.34 8.50 -16.87
C ASP A 144 0.00 7.80 -17.19
N ARG A 145 0.80 7.46 -16.17
CA ARG A 145 2.04 6.66 -16.32
C ARG A 145 1.78 5.16 -16.32
N ALA A 146 0.55 4.72 -16.02
CA ALA A 146 0.18 3.31 -16.00
C ALA A 146 -0.01 2.75 -17.42
N ARG A 147 0.25 1.45 -17.61
CA ARG A 147 0.11 0.79 -18.93
C ARG A 147 -1.35 0.84 -19.44
N GLU A 148 -2.29 0.79 -18.50
CA GLU A 148 -3.73 0.88 -18.72
C GLU A 148 -4.22 2.31 -19.05
N ALA A 149 -3.39 3.34 -18.92
CA ALA A 149 -3.80 4.74 -19.13
C ALA A 149 -4.44 4.98 -20.52
N SER A 150 -3.89 4.35 -21.56
CA SER A 150 -4.43 4.44 -22.93
C SER A 150 -5.85 3.86 -23.10
N ARG A 151 -6.34 3.11 -22.11
CA ARG A 151 -7.66 2.47 -22.10
C ARG A 151 -8.64 3.17 -21.18
N LEU A 152 -8.20 4.16 -20.41
CA LEU A 152 -8.99 4.80 -19.38
C LEU A 152 -9.10 6.31 -19.64
N ASP A 153 -10.32 6.85 -19.52
CA ASP A 153 -10.52 8.29 -19.42
C ASP A 153 -10.97 8.63 -18.01
N LEU A 154 -10.11 9.31 -17.27
CA LEU A 154 -10.30 9.54 -15.85
C LEU A 154 -10.87 10.95 -15.66
N ALA A 155 -12.13 11.03 -15.26
CA ALA A 155 -12.77 12.29 -14.90
C ALA A 155 -11.99 13.00 -13.76
N PRO A 156 -11.98 14.35 -13.69
CA PRO A 156 -11.23 15.08 -12.65
C PRO A 156 -11.53 14.62 -11.22
N ARG A 157 -12.81 14.37 -10.91
CA ARG A 157 -13.23 13.81 -9.59
C ARG A 157 -12.68 12.41 -9.33
N TYR A 158 -12.53 11.59 -10.36
CA TYR A 158 -11.93 10.27 -10.22
C TYR A 158 -10.40 10.34 -10.10
N ARG A 159 -9.76 11.35 -10.69
CA ARG A 159 -8.32 11.63 -10.48
C ARG A 159 -8.05 12.09 -9.05
N GLU A 160 -8.90 12.95 -8.51
CA GLU A 160 -8.87 13.30 -7.07
C GLU A 160 -9.11 12.07 -6.19
N HIS A 161 -10.02 11.20 -6.59
CA HIS A 161 -10.28 9.93 -5.90
C HIS A 161 -9.07 8.97 -5.93
N LEU A 162 -8.37 8.83 -7.06
CA LEU A 162 -7.15 8.04 -7.16
C LEU A 162 -6.03 8.62 -6.30
N PHE A 163 -5.95 9.94 -6.17
CA PHE A 163 -5.02 10.59 -5.25
C PHE A 163 -5.40 10.36 -3.77
N ASP A 164 -6.68 10.34 -3.44
CA ASP A 164 -7.13 9.89 -2.11
C ASP A 164 -6.79 8.42 -1.87
N LEU A 165 -6.90 7.56 -2.90
CA LEU A 165 -6.47 6.15 -2.88
C LEU A 165 -4.95 6.01 -2.74
N PHE A 166 -4.14 6.86 -3.36
CA PHE A 166 -2.68 6.91 -3.18
C PHE A 166 -2.29 7.10 -1.71
N LYS A 167 -2.89 8.12 -1.07
CA LYS A 167 -2.70 8.39 0.36
C LYS A 167 -3.19 7.25 1.24
N ALA A 168 -4.27 6.61 0.84
CA ALA A 168 -4.90 5.49 1.51
C ALA A 168 -4.06 4.20 1.42
N PHE A 169 -3.61 3.77 0.25
CA PHE A 169 -2.86 2.51 0.05
C PHE A 169 -1.43 2.57 0.62
N LEU A 170 -0.83 3.75 0.72
CA LEU A 170 0.38 3.97 1.54
C LEU A 170 0.11 3.71 3.04
N ALA A 171 -1.13 3.91 3.48
CA ALA A 171 -1.55 3.78 4.87
C ALA A 171 -2.27 2.45 5.20
N LEU A 172 -2.56 1.58 4.22
CA LEU A 172 -3.56 0.51 4.36
C LEU A 172 -3.11 -0.85 3.80
N ALA A 173 -2.14 -1.45 4.47
CA ALA A 173 -1.82 -2.88 4.37
C ALA A 173 -2.63 -3.70 5.40
N ARG A 174 -3.95 -3.47 5.54
CA ARG A 174 -4.79 -4.12 6.58
C ARG A 174 -6.28 -3.86 6.31
N GLU A 175 -7.22 -4.80 6.55
CA GLU A 175 -8.52 -4.91 5.83
C GLU A 175 -9.77 -5.34 6.74
N THR A 176 -11.03 -5.37 6.21
CA THR A 176 -12.40 -5.40 6.85
C THR A 176 -13.44 -6.51 6.45
N HIS A 177 -14.41 -6.85 7.35
CA HIS A 177 -15.57 -7.78 7.19
C HIS A 177 -16.89 -7.19 6.56
N VAL A 178 -17.79 -8.12 6.11
CA VAL A 178 -19.31 -8.14 6.11
C VAL A 178 -20.17 -7.07 5.37
N LYS A 179 -21.16 -7.50 4.55
CA LYS A 179 -22.40 -6.74 4.22
C LYS A 179 -23.58 -7.67 3.84
N GLN A 180 -24.82 -7.30 4.23
CA GLN A 180 -26.09 -7.74 3.65
C GLN A 180 -27.00 -6.53 3.32
N LEU A 181 -27.83 -6.71 2.28
CA LEU A 181 -29.17 -6.13 1.99
C LEU A 181 -29.39 -5.28 0.70
N GLU A 182 -30.62 -5.40 0.21
CA GLU A 182 -31.18 -5.38 -1.16
C GLU A 182 -32.11 -4.17 -1.45
N CYS A 183 -32.48 -3.90 -2.72
CA CYS A 183 -33.72 -3.20 -3.09
C CYS A 183 -34.27 -3.59 -4.50
N PRO A 184 -35.55 -4.01 -4.68
CA PRO A 184 -36.11 -4.49 -5.95
C PRO A 184 -36.91 -3.43 -6.76
N ARG A 185 -37.19 -3.72 -8.06
CA ARG A 185 -38.07 -2.93 -8.96
C ARG A 185 -38.95 -3.83 -9.86
N ALA A 186 -40.13 -3.33 -10.27
CA ALA A 186 -41.12 -4.03 -11.11
C ALA A 186 -41.67 -3.15 -12.27
N GLY A 187 -41.98 -3.78 -13.42
CA GLY A 187 -42.65 -3.23 -14.62
C GLY A 187 -42.11 -3.80 -15.96
N CYS A 188 -42.97 -4.29 -16.88
CA CYS A 188 -42.55 -4.93 -18.14
C CYS A 188 -42.64 -4.00 -19.37
N GLY A 189 -41.52 -3.81 -20.07
CA GLY A 189 -41.40 -3.30 -21.44
C GLY A 189 -40.86 -4.38 -22.41
N PRO A 190 -40.64 -4.07 -23.70
CA PRO A 190 -39.94 -4.99 -24.62
C PRO A 190 -38.56 -5.37 -24.04
N PRO A 191 -37.99 -6.55 -24.39
CA PRO A 191 -36.70 -6.96 -23.84
C PRO A 191 -35.61 -6.01 -24.34
N SER A 192 -35.20 -5.06 -23.49
CA SER A 192 -33.92 -4.38 -23.64
C SER A 192 -32.84 -5.22 -22.97
N PHE A 193 -31.70 -5.35 -23.64
CA PHE A 193 -30.52 -5.94 -23.05
C PHE A 193 -29.67 -4.81 -22.50
N GLN A 194 -29.69 -4.65 -21.18
CA GLN A 194 -28.81 -3.69 -20.54
C GLN A 194 -27.43 -4.31 -20.34
N ILE A 195 -26.44 -3.84 -21.08
CA ILE A 195 -25.04 -4.23 -20.92
C ILE A 195 -24.35 -3.19 -20.05
N ARG A 196 -23.70 -3.64 -18.98
CA ARG A 196 -22.96 -2.79 -18.04
C ARG A 196 -21.50 -3.27 -17.96
N PRO A 197 -20.55 -2.36 -17.69
CA PRO A 197 -19.18 -2.78 -17.35
C PRO A 197 -19.20 -3.75 -16.18
N ARG A 198 -18.37 -4.79 -16.24
CA ARG A 198 -18.14 -5.71 -15.11
C ARG A 198 -16.69 -5.60 -14.67
N LEU A 199 -16.48 -4.98 -13.51
CA LEU A 199 -15.19 -4.96 -12.83
C LEU A 199 -15.23 -5.95 -11.65
N PRO A 200 -14.55 -7.11 -11.73
CA PRO A 200 -14.48 -8.06 -10.63
C PRO A 200 -13.59 -7.57 -9.48
N VAL A 201 -12.71 -6.61 -9.77
CA VAL A 201 -11.74 -6.00 -8.87
C VAL A 201 -11.48 -4.56 -9.35
N GLU A 202 -10.87 -3.69 -8.53
CA GLU A 202 -10.51 -2.35 -8.99
C GLU A 202 -9.60 -2.43 -10.24
N PRO A 203 -9.74 -1.52 -11.22
CA PRO A 203 -9.07 -1.62 -12.51
C PRO A 203 -7.59 -1.18 -12.44
N LEU A 204 -6.85 -1.67 -11.44
CA LEU A 204 -5.47 -1.31 -11.11
C LEU A 204 -4.52 -2.47 -11.41
N ALA A 205 -4.57 -3.00 -12.64
CA ALA A 205 -3.80 -4.18 -13.03
C ALA A 205 -2.29 -4.03 -12.76
N THR A 206 -1.72 -2.85 -13.03
CA THR A 206 -0.29 -2.59 -12.80
C THR A 206 0.06 -2.59 -11.31
N HIS A 207 -0.82 -2.04 -10.47
CA HIS A 207 -0.61 -2.02 -9.02
C HIS A 207 -0.51 -3.44 -8.46
N TYR A 208 -1.45 -4.32 -8.84
CA TYR A 208 -1.46 -5.69 -8.36
C TYR A 208 -0.22 -6.48 -8.78
N LEU A 209 0.24 -6.32 -10.02
CA LEU A 209 1.49 -6.96 -10.46
C LEU A 209 2.69 -6.46 -9.67
N ARG A 210 2.82 -5.14 -9.46
CA ARG A 210 3.93 -4.57 -8.67
C ARG A 210 3.92 -5.07 -7.22
N ARG A 211 2.74 -5.21 -6.61
CA ARG A 211 2.59 -5.79 -5.26
C ARG A 211 3.04 -7.25 -5.21
N ALA A 212 2.62 -8.08 -6.18
CA ALA A 212 3.07 -9.46 -6.26
C ALA A 212 4.60 -9.58 -6.38
N LEU A 213 5.20 -8.78 -7.26
CA LEU A 213 6.66 -8.73 -7.43
C LEU A 213 7.37 -8.28 -6.14
N GLY A 214 6.78 -7.36 -5.38
CA GLY A 214 7.28 -6.96 -4.06
C GLY A 214 7.34 -8.12 -3.06
N TYR A 215 6.30 -8.95 -2.98
CA TYR A 215 6.31 -10.14 -2.11
C TYR A 215 7.34 -11.19 -2.57
N ARG A 216 7.48 -11.40 -3.88
CA ARG A 216 8.52 -12.25 -4.46
C ARG A 216 9.92 -11.77 -4.08
N PHE A 217 10.15 -10.47 -4.15
CA PHE A 217 11.41 -9.84 -3.75
C PHE A 217 11.73 -10.08 -2.28
N VAL A 218 10.79 -9.80 -1.36
CA VAL A 218 11.00 -10.01 0.09
C VAL A 218 11.29 -11.46 0.40
N ARG A 219 10.57 -12.40 -0.22
CA ARG A 219 10.84 -13.83 -0.06
C ARG A 219 12.28 -14.16 -0.47
N GLY A 220 12.75 -13.63 -1.60
CA GLY A 220 14.14 -13.78 -2.04
C GLY A 220 15.15 -13.21 -1.04
N VAL A 221 14.91 -12.01 -0.51
CA VAL A 221 15.77 -11.36 0.50
C VAL A 221 15.85 -12.21 1.77
N LEU A 222 14.72 -12.67 2.30
CA LEU A 222 14.68 -13.49 3.51
C LEU A 222 15.35 -14.85 3.30
N SER A 223 15.07 -15.52 2.18
CA SER A 223 15.71 -16.81 1.87
C SER A 223 17.22 -16.69 1.68
N ALA A 224 17.71 -15.58 1.12
CA ALA A 224 19.14 -15.32 1.01
C ALA A 224 19.79 -15.05 2.37
N ALA A 225 19.10 -14.31 3.26
CA ALA A 225 19.64 -13.93 4.56
C ALA A 225 19.62 -15.08 5.59
N PHE A 226 18.55 -15.87 5.62
CA PHE A 226 18.33 -16.90 6.65
C PHE A 226 18.41 -18.33 6.12
N GLY A 227 18.44 -18.52 4.81
CA GLY A 227 18.29 -19.82 4.17
C GLY A 227 16.81 -20.19 3.94
N PRO A 228 16.49 -20.89 2.84
CA PRO A 228 15.10 -21.23 2.49
C PRO A 228 14.43 -22.12 3.53
N ASP A 229 15.16 -23.07 4.13
CA ASP A 229 14.64 -24.00 5.13
C ASP A 229 14.22 -23.27 6.41
N THR A 230 15.04 -22.32 6.87
CA THR A 230 14.73 -21.48 8.05
C THR A 230 13.50 -20.63 7.80
N VAL A 231 13.42 -19.92 6.67
CA VAL A 231 12.23 -19.11 6.33
C VAL A 231 10.99 -19.98 6.17
N GLY A 232 11.17 -21.22 5.70
CA GLY A 232 10.11 -22.22 5.55
C GLY A 232 9.43 -22.61 6.86
N VAL A 233 10.13 -22.53 7.99
CA VAL A 233 9.63 -22.93 9.32
C VAL A 233 9.36 -21.76 10.27
N LEU A 234 9.74 -20.53 9.92
CA LEU A 234 9.47 -19.35 10.75
C LEU A 234 7.96 -19.12 10.90
N PRO A 235 7.41 -19.25 12.13
CA PRO A 235 5.97 -19.14 12.34
C PRO A 235 5.52 -17.68 12.22
N LEU A 236 4.28 -17.48 11.79
CA LEU A 236 3.59 -16.20 11.91
C LEU A 236 2.67 -16.21 13.15
N PRO A 237 2.24 -15.04 13.67
CA PRO A 237 1.20 -14.93 14.69
C PRO A 237 -0.20 -15.46 14.28
N GLY A 238 -0.28 -16.23 13.20
CA GLY A 238 -1.48 -16.83 12.61
C GLY A 238 -1.12 -18.13 11.88
N PRO A 239 -2.02 -18.67 11.04
CA PRO A 239 -1.74 -19.91 10.34
C PRO A 239 -0.59 -19.77 9.33
N GLY A 240 0.26 -20.80 9.28
CA GLY A 240 1.33 -20.91 8.30
C GLY A 240 2.66 -20.29 8.74
N THR A 241 3.55 -20.16 7.77
CA THR A 241 4.91 -19.66 7.96
C THR A 241 5.15 -18.39 7.14
N VAL A 242 6.24 -17.69 7.43
CA VAL A 242 6.64 -16.49 6.67
C VAL A 242 6.72 -16.82 5.17
N ALA A 243 7.33 -17.95 4.81
CA ALA A 243 7.40 -18.39 3.41
C ALA A 243 6.02 -18.59 2.79
N SER A 244 5.12 -19.35 3.45
CA SER A 244 3.81 -19.66 2.87
C SER A 244 2.94 -18.41 2.74
N ALA A 245 3.01 -17.47 3.68
CA ALA A 245 2.27 -16.23 3.63
C ALA A 245 2.75 -15.29 2.50
N LEU A 246 4.06 -15.21 2.27
CA LEU A 246 4.61 -14.41 1.16
C LEU A 246 4.20 -14.99 -0.20
N VAL A 247 4.21 -16.32 -0.34
CA VAL A 247 3.74 -17.01 -1.56
C VAL A 247 2.24 -16.80 -1.76
N ASP A 248 1.44 -16.92 -0.69
CA ASP A 248 0.00 -16.71 -0.76
C ASP A 248 -0.35 -15.27 -1.15
N ALA A 249 0.31 -14.28 -0.55
CA ALA A 249 0.16 -12.87 -0.90
C ALA A 249 0.57 -12.60 -2.36
N GLU A 250 1.75 -13.09 -2.79
CA GLU A 250 2.18 -13.02 -4.20
C GLU A 250 1.11 -13.58 -5.14
N THR A 251 0.60 -14.77 -4.84
CA THR A 251 -0.42 -15.48 -5.63
C THR A 251 -1.73 -14.70 -5.68
N LEU A 252 -2.19 -14.15 -4.55
CA LEU A 252 -3.43 -13.39 -4.47
C LEU A 252 -3.37 -12.14 -5.35
N TYR A 253 -2.27 -11.39 -5.28
CA TYR A 253 -2.06 -10.19 -6.09
C TYR A 253 -1.87 -10.52 -7.58
N LEU A 254 -1.22 -11.62 -7.95
CA LEU A 254 -1.18 -12.09 -9.34
C LEU A 254 -2.58 -12.44 -9.87
N GLY A 255 -3.44 -13.02 -9.04
CA GLY A 255 -4.83 -13.31 -9.40
C GLY A 255 -5.66 -12.05 -9.59
N ALA A 256 -5.49 -11.04 -8.72
CA ALA A 256 -6.12 -9.73 -8.88
C ALA A 256 -5.64 -9.03 -10.16
N HIS A 257 -4.34 -9.10 -10.47
CA HIS A 257 -3.77 -8.61 -11.73
C HIS A 257 -4.43 -9.29 -12.93
N ALA A 258 -4.49 -10.62 -12.96
CA ALA A 258 -5.10 -11.36 -14.05
C ALA A 258 -6.58 -11.02 -14.23
N SER A 259 -7.32 -10.91 -13.12
CA SER A 259 -8.74 -10.53 -13.12
C SER A 259 -8.98 -9.12 -13.66
N ALA A 260 -8.19 -8.14 -13.21
CA ALA A 260 -8.23 -6.76 -13.69
C ALA A 260 -7.84 -6.67 -15.18
N SER A 261 -6.74 -7.32 -15.57
CA SER A 261 -6.26 -7.36 -16.95
C SER A 261 -7.29 -7.94 -17.90
N ALA A 262 -7.94 -9.06 -17.53
CA ALA A 262 -9.00 -9.66 -18.33
C ALA A 262 -10.21 -8.74 -18.49
N ALA A 263 -10.68 -8.11 -17.39
CA ALA A 263 -11.80 -7.17 -17.42
C ALA A 263 -11.52 -5.93 -18.29
N LEU A 264 -10.25 -5.50 -18.37
CA LEU A 264 -9.81 -4.36 -19.16
C LEU A 264 -9.36 -4.72 -20.58
N GLY A 265 -9.32 -6.00 -20.94
CA GLY A 265 -8.81 -6.47 -22.24
C GLY A 265 -7.31 -6.20 -22.44
N LEU A 266 -6.53 -6.21 -21.36
CA LEU A 266 -5.08 -6.08 -21.43
C LEU A 266 -4.44 -7.42 -21.84
N PRO A 267 -3.39 -7.40 -22.67
CA PRO A 267 -2.65 -8.61 -22.99
C PRO A 267 -1.89 -9.11 -21.75
N PRO A 268 -1.54 -10.41 -21.69
CA PRO A 268 -0.73 -10.96 -20.61
C PRO A 268 0.56 -10.16 -20.40
N ASP A 269 0.95 -9.96 -19.14
CA ASP A 269 2.23 -9.36 -18.80
C ASP A 269 3.29 -10.46 -18.58
N PRO A 270 4.42 -10.45 -19.32
CA PRO A 270 5.46 -11.46 -19.16
C PRO A 270 5.98 -11.59 -17.72
N ALA A 271 6.00 -10.50 -16.95
CA ALA A 271 6.49 -10.52 -15.57
C ALA A 271 5.53 -11.26 -14.61
N ALA A 272 4.25 -11.43 -15.00
CA ALA A 272 3.25 -12.15 -14.24
C ALA A 272 3.40 -13.68 -14.34
N GLY A 273 4.02 -14.18 -15.41
CA GLY A 273 4.12 -15.62 -15.69
C GLY A 273 2.74 -16.26 -15.95
N ASP A 274 2.60 -17.54 -15.62
CA ASP A 274 1.30 -18.23 -15.65
C ASP A 274 0.45 -17.83 -14.44
N THR A 275 -0.68 -17.18 -14.71
CA THR A 275 -1.60 -16.66 -13.68
C THR A 275 -2.84 -17.52 -13.46
N ALA A 276 -2.96 -18.70 -14.08
CA ALA A 276 -4.20 -19.50 -14.02
C ALA A 276 -4.56 -19.92 -12.58
N ALA A 277 -3.60 -20.49 -11.84
CA ALA A 277 -3.79 -20.88 -10.45
C ALA A 277 -4.00 -19.66 -9.53
N ALA A 278 -3.29 -18.57 -9.82
CA ALA A 278 -3.41 -17.30 -9.09
C ALA A 278 -4.82 -16.70 -9.23
N LEU A 279 -5.39 -16.74 -10.44
CA LEU A 279 -6.76 -16.29 -10.70
C LEU A 279 -7.77 -17.08 -9.87
N GLN A 280 -7.66 -18.42 -9.84
CA GLN A 280 -8.56 -19.26 -9.02
C GLN A 280 -8.44 -18.94 -7.52
N ARG A 281 -7.22 -18.70 -7.03
CA ARG A 281 -6.98 -18.29 -5.63
C ARG A 281 -7.62 -16.95 -5.32
N PHE A 282 -7.55 -15.99 -6.24
CA PHE A 282 -8.18 -14.68 -6.10
C PHE A 282 -9.71 -14.75 -6.18
N GLU A 283 -10.28 -15.53 -7.09
CA GLU A 283 -11.73 -15.72 -7.20
C GLU A 283 -12.32 -16.33 -5.93
N ARG A 284 -11.63 -17.30 -5.33
CA ARG A 284 -12.02 -17.88 -4.04
C ARG A 284 -11.99 -16.82 -2.93
N PHE A 285 -10.93 -16.03 -2.86
CA PHE A 285 -10.84 -14.92 -1.91
C PHE A 285 -11.97 -13.91 -2.12
N ALA A 286 -12.18 -13.45 -3.35
CA ALA A 286 -13.21 -12.46 -3.66
C ALA A 286 -14.62 -12.97 -3.31
N GLY A 287 -14.87 -14.27 -3.48
CA GLY A 287 -16.14 -14.92 -3.12
C GLY A 287 -16.37 -15.08 -1.62
N ASP A 288 -15.32 -15.20 -0.82
CA ASP A 288 -15.43 -15.44 0.64
C ASP A 288 -14.67 -14.40 1.48
N ARG A 289 -14.45 -13.21 0.94
CA ARG A 289 -13.64 -12.17 1.61
C ARG A 289 -14.17 -11.82 3.01
N SER A 290 -15.49 -11.90 3.23
CA SER A 290 -16.04 -11.63 4.55
C SER A 290 -15.52 -12.55 5.64
N SER A 291 -15.00 -13.74 5.32
CA SER A 291 -14.45 -14.68 6.30
C SER A 291 -12.94 -14.51 6.53
N ASP A 292 -12.25 -13.68 5.74
CA ASP A 292 -10.80 -13.58 5.82
C ASP A 292 -10.36 -12.96 7.16
N PRO A 293 -9.49 -13.64 7.95
CA PRO A 293 -9.01 -13.12 9.22
C PRO A 293 -8.19 -11.83 9.07
N SER A 294 -7.51 -11.66 7.94
CA SER A 294 -6.77 -10.44 7.61
C SER A 294 -7.73 -9.26 7.45
N LEU A 295 -8.95 -9.56 6.95
CA LEU A 295 -10.13 -8.69 6.86
C LEU A 295 -10.80 -8.42 8.22
N ALA A 296 -10.38 -9.02 9.33
CA ALA A 296 -10.98 -8.72 10.64
C ALA A 296 -10.15 -7.74 11.49
N GLN A 297 -8.94 -7.38 11.05
CA GLN A 297 -7.98 -6.70 11.91
C GLN A 297 -8.32 -5.21 12.04
N ASP A 298 -8.35 -4.66 13.27
CA ASP A 298 -8.49 -3.21 13.45
C ASP A 298 -7.24 -2.51 12.93
N THR A 299 -7.43 -1.71 11.89
CA THR A 299 -6.38 -1.11 11.08
C THR A 299 -5.96 0.28 11.57
N ARG A 300 -6.76 0.88 12.47
CA ARG A 300 -6.58 2.25 12.96
C ARG A 300 -5.21 2.42 13.60
N MET A 301 -4.48 3.45 13.20
CA MET A 301 -3.12 3.70 13.67
C MET A 301 -2.71 5.15 13.40
N MET A 302 -1.64 5.58 14.05
CA MET A 302 -0.99 6.87 13.80
C MET A 302 0.50 6.62 13.53
N VAL A 303 1.03 7.27 12.49
CA VAL A 303 2.44 7.19 12.12
C VAL A 303 3.05 8.60 12.06
N PRO A 304 4.20 8.84 12.70
CA PRO A 304 4.92 10.10 12.56
C PRO A 304 5.52 10.19 11.15
N VAL A 305 5.37 11.36 10.54
CA VAL A 305 5.88 11.67 9.21
C VAL A 305 7.17 12.48 9.32
N PHE A 306 7.16 13.56 10.11
CA PHE A 306 8.35 14.32 10.48
C PHE A 306 8.15 15.05 11.82
N PHE A 307 9.25 15.51 12.42
CA PHE A 307 9.23 16.35 13.61
C PHE A 307 9.66 17.78 13.26
N ASP A 308 8.80 18.76 13.52
CA ASP A 308 9.09 20.18 13.32
C ASP A 308 9.82 20.72 14.56
N LEU A 309 11.12 21.01 14.39
CA LEU A 309 11.98 21.48 15.48
C LEU A 309 11.52 22.81 16.09
N LYS A 310 10.96 23.72 15.28
CA LYS A 310 10.53 25.05 15.73
C LYS A 310 9.22 24.97 16.49
N ARG A 311 8.25 24.21 15.96
CA ARG A 311 6.95 23.99 16.63
C ARG A 311 7.04 23.00 17.79
N ARG A 312 8.07 22.16 17.82
CA ARG A 312 8.23 21.04 18.74
C ARG A 312 7.03 20.08 18.68
N LEU A 313 6.53 19.83 17.47
CA LEU A 313 5.39 18.95 17.20
C LEU A 313 5.74 17.94 16.12
N PHE A 314 5.13 16.76 16.20
CA PHE A 314 5.12 15.79 15.12
C PHE A 314 4.02 16.13 14.11
N ARG A 315 4.37 16.09 12.83
CA ARG A 315 3.36 15.92 11.78
C ARG A 315 3.07 14.42 11.68
N VAL A 316 1.80 14.05 11.78
CA VAL A 316 1.39 12.64 11.81
C VAL A 316 0.30 12.37 10.78
N TRP A 317 0.30 11.15 10.25
CA TRP A 317 -0.84 10.58 9.54
C TRP A 317 -1.56 9.62 10.48
N ALA A 318 -2.88 9.75 10.57
CA ALA A 318 -3.72 8.83 11.33
C ALA A 318 -4.78 8.19 10.42
N MET A 319 -4.85 6.86 10.44
CA MET A 319 -5.97 6.11 9.91
C MET A 319 -7.01 5.94 11.02
N ILE A 320 -8.21 6.49 10.82
CA ILE A 320 -9.24 6.59 11.87
C ILE A 320 -10.43 5.66 11.66
N GLY A 321 -10.49 4.98 10.52
CA GLY A 321 -11.52 3.98 10.24
C GLY A 321 -11.67 3.71 8.76
N TRP A 322 -12.85 3.22 8.38
CA TRP A 322 -13.21 2.88 7.01
C TRP A 322 -14.51 3.54 6.62
N THR A 323 -14.65 3.81 5.33
CA THR A 323 -15.91 4.21 4.71
C THR A 323 -16.11 3.40 3.44
N THR A 324 -17.34 3.32 2.97
CA THR A 324 -17.64 2.80 1.63
C THR A 324 -18.04 3.96 0.74
N ARG A 325 -17.49 4.06 -0.45
CA ARG A 325 -17.99 4.96 -1.49
C ARG A 325 -18.49 4.19 -2.69
N ALA A 326 -19.54 4.69 -3.31
CA ALA A 326 -20.02 4.20 -4.59
C ALA A 326 -19.06 4.68 -5.70
N VAL A 327 -18.63 3.76 -6.55
CA VAL A 327 -17.85 4.00 -7.75
C VAL A 327 -18.73 3.68 -8.94
N GLU A 328 -19.10 4.72 -9.69
CA GLU A 328 -19.90 4.60 -10.91
C GLU A 328 -18.99 4.38 -12.11
N VAL A 329 -19.29 3.35 -12.90
CA VAL A 329 -18.49 2.91 -14.05
C VAL A 329 -19.38 2.83 -15.27
N THR A 330 -18.99 3.47 -16.36
CA THR A 330 -19.72 3.46 -17.65
C THR A 330 -18.75 3.21 -18.79
N PHE A 331 -19.26 2.70 -19.93
CA PHE A 331 -18.46 2.64 -21.15
C PHE A 331 -18.34 4.04 -21.76
N ARG A 332 -17.11 4.55 -21.91
CA ARG A 332 -16.87 5.79 -22.67
C ARG A 332 -17.21 5.60 -24.16
N THR A 333 -16.66 4.53 -24.74
CA THR A 333 -17.01 4.05 -26.08
C THR A 333 -17.58 2.65 -25.89
N PRO A 334 -18.88 2.44 -26.11
CA PRO A 334 -19.47 1.12 -25.96
C PRO A 334 -18.88 0.10 -26.94
N PRO A 335 -18.68 -1.15 -26.52
CA PRO A 335 -18.24 -2.20 -27.43
C PRO A 335 -19.30 -2.47 -28.51
N VAL A 336 -18.86 -3.00 -29.65
CA VAL A 336 -19.80 -3.42 -30.71
C VAL A 336 -20.49 -4.71 -30.24
N ALA A 337 -21.81 -4.67 -30.09
CA ALA A 337 -22.62 -5.84 -29.76
C ALA A 337 -23.32 -6.37 -31.01
N SER A 338 -23.11 -7.64 -31.33
CA SER A 338 -23.84 -8.35 -32.38
C SER A 338 -24.74 -9.42 -31.75
N ILE A 339 -26.01 -9.46 -32.14
CA ILE A 339 -26.94 -10.49 -31.71
C ILE A 339 -26.82 -11.68 -32.65
N THR A 340 -26.15 -12.75 -32.21
CA THR A 340 -26.05 -14.02 -32.95
C THR A 340 -27.14 -14.96 -32.45
N GLY A 341 -28.26 -15.04 -33.18
CA GLY A 341 -29.39 -15.90 -32.83
C GLY A 341 -30.74 -15.29 -33.25
N GLY A 342 -31.06 -15.38 -34.53
CA GLY A 342 -32.44 -15.23 -35.03
C GLY A 342 -33.06 -16.63 -35.22
N PRO A 343 -34.36 -16.85 -34.97
CA PRO A 343 -34.91 -18.19 -35.02
C PRO A 343 -34.94 -18.72 -36.45
N ALA A 344 -34.15 -19.76 -36.73
CA ALA A 344 -34.66 -20.87 -37.53
C ALA A 344 -35.69 -21.64 -36.67
N GLY A 345 -36.89 -21.07 -36.46
CA GLY A 345 -38.06 -21.84 -36.00
C GLY A 345 -38.62 -21.63 -34.58
N GLY A 346 -38.70 -20.41 -34.02
CA GLY A 346 -39.31 -20.18 -32.69
C GLY A 346 -40.04 -18.84 -32.54
N TRP A 347 -40.91 -18.75 -31.53
CA TRP A 347 -41.94 -17.74 -31.15
C TRP A 347 -41.66 -16.23 -31.36
N PHE A 348 -40.47 -15.81 -31.78
CA PHE A 348 -40.06 -14.43 -32.01
C PHE A 348 -40.39 -13.87 -33.42
N ARG A 349 -41.09 -14.62 -34.28
CA ARG A 349 -41.37 -14.23 -35.69
C ARG A 349 -42.24 -12.98 -35.89
N SER A 350 -42.85 -12.42 -34.85
CA SER A 350 -43.84 -11.34 -34.97
C SER A 350 -43.41 -9.98 -34.42
N ARG A 351 -42.13 -9.77 -34.11
CA ARG A 351 -41.62 -8.44 -33.68
C ARG A 351 -40.67 -7.84 -34.74
N PRO A 352 -41.02 -6.71 -35.38
CA PRO A 352 -40.20 -6.07 -36.42
C PRO A 352 -38.93 -5.40 -35.90
N GLU A 353 -38.77 -5.27 -34.59
CA GLU A 353 -37.70 -4.48 -33.98
C GLU A 353 -36.67 -5.41 -33.32
N ALA A 354 -35.41 -5.31 -33.77
CA ALA A 354 -34.30 -5.95 -33.10
C ALA A 354 -34.26 -5.51 -31.62
N PRO A 355 -33.90 -6.40 -30.68
CA PRO A 355 -33.75 -6.03 -29.28
C PRO A 355 -32.83 -4.81 -29.13
N ARG A 356 -33.27 -3.82 -28.36
CA ARG A 356 -32.44 -2.64 -28.10
C ARG A 356 -31.35 -3.02 -27.11
N VAL A 357 -30.09 -2.90 -27.54
CA VAL A 357 -28.94 -2.95 -26.63
C VAL A 357 -28.80 -1.58 -25.98
N GLU A 358 -28.94 -1.54 -24.67
CA GLU A 358 -28.79 -0.32 -23.88
C GLU A 358 -27.51 -0.41 -23.05
N TRP A 359 -26.66 0.60 -23.15
CA TRP A 359 -25.42 0.68 -22.37
C TRP A 359 -25.71 1.38 -21.04
N GLY A 360 -25.54 0.64 -19.95
CA GLY A 360 -25.76 1.15 -18.60
C GLY A 360 -24.45 1.37 -17.84
N GLY A 361 -24.55 2.14 -16.75
CA GLY A 361 -23.52 2.18 -15.73
C GLY A 361 -23.64 1.04 -14.72
N ALA A 362 -22.54 0.69 -14.09
CA ALA A 362 -22.48 -0.17 -12.91
C ALA A 362 -21.98 0.64 -11.72
N SER A 363 -22.57 0.41 -10.55
CA SER A 363 -22.14 1.01 -9.29
C SER A 363 -21.48 -0.06 -8.43
N TYR A 364 -20.29 0.24 -7.95
CA TYR A 364 -19.51 -0.64 -7.07
C TYR A 364 -19.28 0.00 -5.72
N ALA A 365 -19.25 -0.80 -4.66
CA ALA A 365 -18.85 -0.34 -3.35
C ALA A 365 -17.32 -0.49 -3.21
N ALA A 366 -16.60 0.63 -3.19
CA ALA A 366 -15.17 0.66 -2.84
C ALA A 366 -15.00 0.94 -1.34
N ALA A 367 -14.24 0.10 -0.66
CA ALA A 367 -13.84 0.33 0.73
C ALA A 367 -12.65 1.28 0.75
N LEU A 368 -12.77 2.37 1.50
CA LEU A 368 -11.75 3.42 1.59
C LEU A 368 -11.36 3.61 3.05
N PRO A 369 -10.06 3.65 3.36
CA PRO A 369 -9.64 4.08 4.67
C PRO A 369 -9.88 5.57 4.83
N VAL A 370 -10.30 5.97 6.02
CA VAL A 370 -10.39 7.37 6.40
C VAL A 370 -9.06 7.75 7.03
N THR A 371 -8.28 8.58 6.34
CA THR A 371 -6.99 9.09 6.83
C THR A 371 -7.05 10.59 7.06
N VAL A 372 -6.33 11.06 8.07
CA VAL A 372 -6.21 12.47 8.43
C VAL A 372 -4.76 12.81 8.69
N GLU A 373 -4.36 14.03 8.32
CA GLU A 373 -3.04 14.58 8.63
C GLU A 373 -3.20 15.71 9.66
N LEU A 374 -2.47 15.61 10.77
CA LEU A 374 -2.59 16.55 11.88
C LEU A 374 -1.27 16.76 12.61
N TRP A 375 -1.24 17.74 13.51
CA TRP A 375 -0.12 17.99 14.41
C TRP A 375 -0.36 17.35 15.77
N ALA A 376 0.64 16.66 16.30
CA ALA A 376 0.59 16.00 17.59
C ALA A 376 1.83 16.32 18.42
N LYS A 377 1.67 16.60 19.73
CA LYS A 377 2.81 16.72 20.67
C LYS A 377 3.62 15.42 20.74
N GLU A 378 2.93 14.29 20.65
CA GLU A 378 3.51 12.96 20.61
C GLU A 378 2.67 12.02 19.74
N PRO A 379 3.28 11.08 19.01
CA PRO A 379 2.53 10.07 18.29
C PRO A 379 1.82 9.12 19.27
N LEU A 380 0.57 8.79 18.96
CA LEU A 380 -0.25 7.89 19.76
C LEU A 380 0.00 6.42 19.40
N THR A 381 -0.15 5.53 20.37
CA THR A 381 -0.16 4.09 20.13
C THR A 381 -1.44 3.67 19.40
N ARG A 382 -1.45 2.47 18.82
CA ARG A 382 -2.63 1.92 18.14
C ARG A 382 -3.87 1.90 19.05
N GLU A 383 -3.68 1.49 20.30
CA GLU A 383 -4.76 1.42 21.29
C GLU A 383 -5.31 2.79 21.67
N GLU A 384 -4.44 3.80 21.78
CA GLU A 384 -4.89 5.17 22.08
C GLU A 384 -5.64 5.80 20.92
N VAL A 385 -5.17 5.60 19.68
CA VAL A 385 -5.91 6.02 18.48
C VAL A 385 -7.27 5.34 18.47
N ARG A 386 -7.31 4.02 18.69
CA ARG A 386 -8.54 3.25 18.76
C ARG A 386 -9.52 3.83 19.79
N ARG A 387 -9.06 4.00 21.04
CA ARG A 387 -9.88 4.53 22.14
C ARG A 387 -10.47 5.90 21.80
N ARG A 388 -9.66 6.81 21.25
CA ARG A 388 -10.11 8.17 20.87
C ARG A 388 -11.07 8.18 19.67
N CYS A 389 -10.95 7.21 18.77
CA CYS A 389 -11.88 7.01 17.67
C CYS A 389 -13.20 6.38 18.15
N ASP A 390 -13.15 5.45 19.11
CA ASP A 390 -14.33 4.76 19.67
C ASP A 390 -15.26 5.71 20.47
N GLU A 391 -14.75 6.88 20.88
CA GLU A 391 -15.57 7.98 21.44
C GLU A 391 -16.57 8.57 20.42
N GLY A 392 -16.44 8.25 19.12
CA GLY A 392 -17.40 8.60 18.08
C GLY A 392 -17.40 10.07 17.63
N GLY A 393 -18.36 10.45 16.78
CA GLY A 393 -18.45 11.80 16.21
C GLY A 393 -17.96 11.89 14.76
N ASP A 394 -17.98 13.10 14.22
CA ASP A 394 -17.51 13.37 12.86
C ASP A 394 -15.98 13.42 12.76
N ILE A 395 -15.46 13.48 11.53
CA ILE A 395 -14.01 13.52 11.28
C ILE A 395 -13.34 14.70 12.01
N PRO A 396 -13.88 15.94 11.99
CA PRO A 396 -13.35 17.05 12.79
C PRO A 396 -13.24 16.75 14.29
N ALA A 397 -14.28 16.18 14.90
CA ALA A 397 -14.27 15.84 16.32
C ALA A 397 -13.20 14.79 16.65
N ILE A 398 -13.04 13.77 15.79
CA ILE A 398 -11.98 12.77 15.93
C ILE A 398 -10.60 13.44 15.79
N CYS A 399 -10.41 14.33 14.81
CA CYS A 399 -9.15 15.05 14.61
C CYS A 399 -8.78 15.90 15.84
N ALA A 400 -9.75 16.60 16.43
CA ALA A 400 -9.52 17.41 17.63
C ALA A 400 -9.05 16.57 18.83
N ARG A 401 -9.53 15.32 18.95
CA ARG A 401 -9.08 14.39 19.99
C ARG A 401 -7.72 13.77 19.68
N LEU A 402 -7.42 13.50 18.41
CA LEU A 402 -6.14 12.91 18.01
C LEU A 402 -4.99 13.93 18.01
N GLY A 403 -5.29 15.18 17.70
CA GLY A 403 -4.35 16.29 17.68
C GLY A 403 -4.17 17.00 19.00
N THR A 404 -3.38 18.06 18.96
CA THR A 404 -3.03 18.92 20.10
C THR A 404 -3.17 20.38 19.78
#